data_AF-A0A8S8ZB43-F1
#
_entry.id   AF-A0A8S8ZB43-F1
#
_cell.length_a   1.000
_cell.length_b   1.000
_cell.length_c   1.000
_cell.angle_alpha   90.00
_cell.angle_beta   90.00
_cell.angle_gamma   90.00
#
_symmetry.space_group_name_H-M   'P 1'
#
loop_
_entity.id
_entity.type
_entity.pdbx_description
1 polymer ?
#
loop_
_entity_poly.entity_id
_entity_poly.type
_entity_poly.pdbx_seq_one_letter_code
_entity_poly.pdbx_strand_id
1 'polypeptide(L)'
;MGSYTIVVDTHFGEFEKSFFVVDESEVIGTPAPEATISKKIIEKFNRISDDKIPIVLTEKSTDDSTLSPRVIQGSLFTSARGEESDVNLRITTSAGQCVIGQGSDCLVTESTRKPGAIYSIVTIDDINYKIRYSGDDVRLEKFSIVPENSSSKIDVDNWNVEIIKDEQPSRFYYKVSYVALE
;
A
#
# COMPACT_ATOMS: atom_id res chain seq x y z
N MET A 1 -26.69 -22.33 -16.92
CA MET A 1 -26.27 -21.05 -16.33
C MET A 1 -27.40 -20.05 -16.44
N GLY A 2 -27.84 -19.45 -15.34
CA GLY A 2 -29.07 -18.66 -15.28
C GLY A 2 -29.25 -17.95 -13.95
N SER A 3 -30.25 -17.07 -13.86
CA SER A 3 -30.58 -16.33 -12.63
C SER A 3 -31.46 -17.18 -11.72
N TYR A 4 -31.04 -17.31 -10.47
CA TYR A 4 -31.78 -18.01 -9.42
C TYR A 4 -32.10 -17.02 -8.31
N THR A 5 -33.33 -17.04 -7.83
CA THR A 5 -33.77 -16.26 -6.68
C THR A 5 -34.08 -17.21 -5.53
N ILE A 6 -33.42 -16.99 -4.40
CA ILE A 6 -33.76 -17.63 -3.13
C ILE A 6 -34.73 -16.71 -2.41
N VAL A 7 -35.89 -17.26 -2.07
CA VAL A 7 -36.90 -16.59 -1.25
C VAL A 7 -36.93 -17.31 0.10
N VAL A 8 -36.78 -16.55 1.18
CA VAL A 8 -36.83 -17.04 2.55
C VAL A 8 -37.97 -16.33 3.26
N ASP A 9 -39.08 -17.03 3.43
CA ASP A 9 -40.21 -16.59 4.22
C ASP A 9 -40.01 -17.00 5.69
N THR A 10 -39.93 -16.01 6.57
CA THR A 10 -39.81 -16.21 8.02
C THR A 10 -40.95 -15.52 8.73
N HIS A 11 -41.25 -15.93 9.97
CA HIS A 11 -42.24 -15.27 10.83
C HIS A 11 -42.06 -13.73 10.90
N PHE A 12 -40.83 -13.23 10.74
CA PHE A 12 -40.50 -11.81 10.84
C PHE A 12 -40.41 -11.08 9.49
N GLY A 13 -40.75 -11.75 8.39
CA GLY A 13 -40.77 -11.18 7.04
C GLY A 13 -40.15 -12.09 5.99
N GLU A 14 -40.45 -11.76 4.74
CA GLU A 14 -39.98 -12.45 3.55
C GLU A 14 -38.75 -11.72 2.97
N PHE A 15 -37.69 -12.47 2.71
CA PHE A 15 -36.42 -11.95 2.20
C PHE A 15 -36.02 -12.68 0.92
N GLU A 16 -35.68 -11.92 -0.11
CA GLU A 16 -35.25 -12.47 -1.39
C GLU A 16 -33.80 -12.12 -1.71
N LYS A 17 -33.07 -13.08 -2.28
CA LYS A 17 -31.70 -12.90 -2.77
C LYS A 17 -31.52 -13.63 -4.09
N SER A 18 -31.17 -12.90 -5.14
CA SER A 18 -30.86 -13.48 -6.45
C SER A 18 -29.36 -13.58 -6.70
N PHE A 19 -28.95 -14.64 -7.39
CA PHE A 19 -27.59 -14.83 -7.89
C PHE A 19 -27.63 -15.48 -9.27
N PHE A 20 -26.59 -15.27 -10.07
CA PHE A 20 -26.46 -15.83 -11.40
C PHE A 20 -25.44 -16.95 -11.36
N VAL A 21 -25.81 -18.16 -11.78
CA VAL A 21 -24.87 -19.28 -11.89
C VAL A 21 -24.30 -19.25 -13.30
N VAL A 22 -22.96 -19.19 -13.42
CA VAL A 22 -22.18 -19.19 -14.68
C VAL A 22 -21.24 -20.39 -14.74
N ASP A 23 -20.91 -20.85 -15.96
CA ASP A 23 -20.14 -22.07 -16.21
C ASP A 23 -18.70 -21.83 -15.78
N GLU A 24 -18.04 -22.85 -15.23
CA GLU A 24 -16.65 -22.74 -14.77
C GLU A 24 -15.73 -22.33 -15.93
N SER A 25 -16.13 -22.66 -17.16
CA SER A 25 -15.49 -22.26 -18.42
C SER A 25 -15.69 -20.77 -18.78
N GLU A 26 -16.77 -20.14 -18.31
CA GLU A 26 -17.15 -18.75 -18.62
C GLU A 26 -16.60 -17.73 -17.59
N VAL A 27 -16.00 -18.21 -16.49
CA VAL A 27 -15.32 -17.33 -15.52
C VAL A 27 -14.00 -16.78 -16.09
N ILE A 28 -13.54 -17.31 -17.22
CA ILE A 28 -12.35 -16.84 -17.93
C ILE A 28 -12.78 -16.06 -19.18
N GLY A 29 -13.05 -14.77 -18.98
CA GLY A 29 -12.80 -13.75 -20.00
C GLY A 29 -13.99 -13.29 -20.84
N THR A 30 -14.86 -12.46 -20.26
CA THR A 30 -15.28 -11.21 -20.91
C THR A 30 -15.65 -10.21 -19.83
N PRO A 31 -14.92 -9.10 -19.63
CA PRO A 31 -15.36 -8.07 -18.69
C PRO A 31 -16.64 -7.43 -19.24
N ALA A 32 -17.70 -7.47 -18.42
CA ALA A 32 -18.90 -6.65 -18.59
C ALA A 32 -18.49 -5.18 -18.76
N PRO A 33 -19.24 -4.34 -19.52
CA PRO A 33 -18.85 -2.96 -19.78
C PRO A 33 -18.63 -2.24 -18.46
N GLU A 34 -17.36 -1.99 -18.21
CA GLU A 34 -16.84 -1.49 -16.96
C GLU A 34 -17.38 -0.08 -16.75
N ALA A 35 -17.94 0.18 -15.58
CA ALA A 35 -18.06 1.53 -15.08
C ALA A 35 -16.67 2.18 -15.16
N THR A 36 -16.51 3.18 -16.04
CA THR A 36 -15.33 4.07 -16.17
C THR A 36 -14.13 3.63 -15.35
N ILE A 37 -13.33 2.72 -15.91
CA ILE A 37 -12.09 2.29 -15.29
C ILE A 37 -11.17 3.50 -15.22
N SER A 38 -11.04 4.04 -14.01
CA SER A 38 -9.84 4.78 -13.64
C SER A 38 -8.67 3.81 -13.85
N LYS A 39 -7.91 4.02 -14.92
CA LYS A 39 -6.72 3.22 -15.29
C LYS A 39 -5.73 3.27 -14.14
N LYS A 40 -5.79 2.28 -13.26
CA LYS A 40 -4.93 2.16 -12.08
C LYS A 40 -4.10 0.89 -12.19
N ILE A 41 -2.79 1.03 -12.11
CA ILE A 41 -1.85 -0.10 -12.07
C ILE A 41 -1.32 -0.24 -10.64
N ILE A 42 -1.16 -1.47 -10.17
CA ILE A 42 -0.54 -1.76 -8.87
C ILE A 42 0.58 -2.76 -9.08
N GLU A 43 1.82 -2.32 -8.90
CA GLU A 43 2.99 -3.20 -8.89
C GLU A 43 3.20 -3.71 -7.46
N LYS A 44 3.39 -5.02 -7.30
CA LYS A 44 3.56 -5.68 -6.00
C LYS A 44 4.89 -6.43 -5.99
N PHE A 45 5.64 -6.24 -4.92
CA PHE A 45 6.93 -6.86 -4.67
C PHE A 45 6.84 -7.58 -3.33
N ASN A 46 7.12 -8.89 -3.34
CA ASN A 46 6.79 -9.76 -2.22
C ASN A 46 8.01 -10.53 -1.73
N ARG A 47 8.05 -10.80 -0.42
CA ARG A 47 9.01 -11.73 0.24
C ARG A 47 10.48 -11.33 0.07
N ILE A 48 10.77 -10.03 0.01
CA ILE A 48 12.13 -9.52 -0.07
C ILE A 48 12.83 -9.80 1.26
N SER A 49 14.02 -10.41 1.19
CA SER A 49 14.87 -10.71 2.35
C SER A 49 16.06 -9.79 2.49
N ASP A 50 16.38 -9.03 1.44
CA ASP A 50 17.48 -8.06 1.46
C ASP A 50 17.19 -6.96 2.48
N ASP A 51 18.27 -6.42 3.05
CA ASP A 51 18.16 -5.39 4.08
C ASP A 51 18.13 -3.99 3.49
N LYS A 52 18.62 -3.81 2.25
CA LYS A 52 18.62 -2.55 1.52
C LYS A 52 17.85 -2.71 0.22
N ILE A 53 16.67 -2.10 0.16
CA ILE A 53 15.72 -2.22 -0.94
C ILE A 53 15.51 -0.84 -1.57
N PRO A 54 16.10 -0.57 -2.75
CA PRO A 54 15.75 0.62 -3.50
C PRO A 54 14.37 0.45 -4.15
N ILE A 55 13.53 1.47 -4.03
CA ILE A 55 12.25 1.61 -4.74
C ILE A 55 12.42 2.73 -5.74
N VAL A 56 12.53 2.36 -7.02
CA VAL A 56 12.61 3.29 -8.14
C VAL A 56 11.21 3.49 -8.70
N LEU A 57 10.76 4.74 -8.75
CA LEU A 57 9.48 5.14 -9.29
C LEU A 57 9.70 5.70 -10.69
N THR A 58 8.96 5.15 -11.66
CA THR A 58 8.95 5.66 -13.03
C THR A 58 7.53 5.71 -13.52
N GLU A 59 7.19 6.73 -14.30
CA GLU A 59 5.90 6.78 -14.99
C GLU A 59 5.70 5.54 -15.88
N LYS A 60 4.45 5.14 -16.06
CA LYS A 60 4.07 3.97 -16.86
C LYS A 60 3.17 4.46 -17.98
N SER A 61 3.55 4.20 -19.23
CA SER A 61 2.69 4.43 -20.38
C SER A 61 1.82 3.20 -20.61
N THR A 62 0.50 3.40 -20.66
CA THR A 62 -0.43 2.48 -21.33
C THR A 62 -0.85 3.08 -22.66
N ASP A 63 -1.41 2.26 -23.56
CA ASP A 63 -1.79 2.66 -24.93
C ASP A 63 -2.67 3.92 -24.99
N ASP A 64 -3.36 4.24 -23.88
CA ASP A 64 -4.32 5.32 -23.79
C ASP A 64 -4.01 6.40 -22.73
N SER A 65 -2.91 6.31 -21.98
CA SER A 65 -2.57 7.31 -20.93
C SER A 65 -1.20 7.09 -20.26
N THR A 66 -0.59 8.15 -19.74
CA THR A 66 0.54 8.08 -18.81
C THR A 66 0.04 7.98 -17.37
N LEU A 67 0.50 6.96 -16.63
CA LEU A 67 0.19 6.74 -15.23
C LEU A 67 1.37 7.14 -14.36
N SER A 68 1.08 7.92 -13.33
CA SER A 68 2.08 8.43 -12.40
C SER A 68 2.02 7.73 -11.04
N PRO A 69 3.15 7.52 -10.36
CA PRO A 69 3.19 6.90 -9.04
C PRO A 69 2.50 7.79 -8.00
N ARG A 70 1.54 7.26 -7.26
CA ARG A 70 0.73 8.03 -6.30
C ARG A 70 0.82 7.54 -4.87
N VAL A 71 0.99 6.24 -4.68
CA VAL A 71 1.00 5.63 -3.35
C VAL A 71 2.09 4.58 -3.27
N ILE A 72 2.96 4.68 -2.27
CA ILE A 72 3.83 3.59 -1.83
C ILE A 72 3.24 3.02 -0.55
N GLN A 73 3.06 1.70 -0.49
CA GLN A 73 2.71 1.01 0.74
C GLN A 73 3.69 -0.12 0.97
N GLY A 74 4.19 -0.25 2.20
CA GLY A 74 5.06 -1.35 2.57
C GLY A 74 4.65 -1.98 3.88
N SER A 75 5.07 -3.22 4.05
CA SER A 75 4.94 -3.96 5.29
C SER A 75 6.17 -4.83 5.52
N LEU A 76 6.69 -4.76 6.74
CA LEU A 76 7.78 -5.57 7.23
C LEU A 76 7.20 -6.59 8.22
N PHE A 77 7.47 -7.86 7.96
CA PHE A 77 7.03 -8.95 8.80
C PHE A 77 8.22 -9.59 9.51
N THR A 78 8.22 -9.54 10.83
CA THR A 78 9.21 -10.20 11.68
C THR A 78 8.70 -11.59 12.02
N SER A 79 9.46 -12.61 11.60
CA SER A 79 8.99 -14.00 11.67
C SER A 79 9.17 -14.59 13.07
N ALA A 80 10.30 -14.27 13.71
CA ALA A 80 10.61 -14.65 15.07
C ALA A 80 9.74 -13.84 16.05
N ARG A 81 9.20 -14.53 17.06
CA ARG A 81 8.32 -13.92 18.05
C ARG A 81 9.14 -13.45 19.24
N GLY A 82 8.92 -12.22 19.68
CA GLY A 82 9.65 -11.56 20.76
C GLY A 82 10.90 -10.82 20.29
N GLU A 83 11.17 -10.80 18.98
CA GLU A 83 12.30 -10.08 18.35
C GLU A 83 11.81 -8.87 17.55
N GLU A 84 10.54 -8.49 17.70
CA GLU A 84 9.94 -7.38 16.95
C GLU A 84 10.67 -6.05 17.18
N SER A 85 11.18 -5.79 18.38
CA SER A 85 11.96 -4.60 18.72
C SER A 85 13.34 -4.54 18.05
N ASP A 86 13.87 -5.69 17.64
CA ASP A 86 15.23 -5.83 17.11
C ASP A 86 15.26 -5.71 15.58
N VAL A 87 14.09 -5.55 14.94
CA VAL A 87 13.95 -5.45 13.49
C VAL A 87 13.20 -4.18 13.15
N ASN A 88 13.92 -3.19 12.66
CA ASN A 88 13.41 -1.83 12.52
C ASN A 88 13.39 -1.37 11.07
N LEU A 89 12.31 -0.69 10.69
CA LEU A 89 12.16 -0.13 9.35
C LEU A 89 12.72 1.31 9.29
N ARG A 90 13.59 1.58 8.32
CA ARG A 90 14.04 2.93 7.98
C ARG A 90 13.75 3.25 6.52
N ILE A 91 13.21 4.43 6.26
CA ILE A 91 12.90 4.91 4.91
C ILE A 91 13.55 6.26 4.70
N THR A 92 14.37 6.37 3.66
CA THR A 92 15.07 7.59 3.29
C THR A 92 14.81 7.96 1.84
N THR A 93 14.88 9.25 1.52
CA THR A 93 14.89 9.73 0.15
C THR A 93 16.28 9.57 -0.47
N SER A 94 16.40 9.71 -1.79
CA SER A 94 17.70 9.76 -2.48
C SER A 94 18.61 10.90 -2.00
N ALA A 95 18.04 11.98 -1.49
CA ALA A 95 18.77 13.09 -0.87
C ALA A 95 19.30 12.77 0.54
N GLY A 96 18.95 11.61 1.10
CA GLY A 96 19.39 11.16 2.42
C GLY A 96 18.49 11.63 3.58
N GLN A 97 17.36 12.29 3.30
CA GLN A 97 16.42 12.71 4.33
C GLN A 97 15.69 11.48 4.89
N CYS A 98 15.74 11.27 6.21
CA CYS A 98 14.99 10.19 6.85
C CYS A 98 13.52 10.57 7.05
N VAL A 99 12.62 9.77 6.48
CA VAL A 99 11.17 10.02 6.50
C VAL A 99 10.49 9.20 7.59
N ILE A 100 10.79 7.89 7.67
CA ILE A 100 10.30 6.99 8.70
C ILE A 100 11.49 6.24 9.31
N GLY A 101 11.53 6.12 10.64
CA GLY A 101 12.48 5.27 11.35
C GLY A 101 12.64 5.69 12.81
N GLN A 102 13.26 4.85 13.63
CA GLN A 102 13.44 5.12 15.07
C GLN A 102 14.45 6.24 15.39
N GLY A 103 15.32 6.59 14.43
CA GLY A 103 16.31 7.64 14.60
C GLY A 103 15.65 8.99 14.85
N SER A 104 16.23 9.80 15.75
CA SER A 104 15.72 11.15 16.03
C SER A 104 15.90 12.12 14.85
N ASP A 105 16.65 11.71 13.83
CA ASP A 105 16.81 12.39 12.54
C ASP A 105 15.65 12.15 11.57
N CYS A 106 14.71 11.26 11.90
CA CYS A 106 13.58 10.90 11.04
C CYS A 106 12.35 11.77 11.30
N LEU A 107 11.64 12.13 10.22
CA LEU A 107 10.42 12.97 10.32
C LEU A 107 9.27 12.29 11.05
N VAL A 108 9.19 10.95 10.97
CA VAL A 108 8.19 10.12 11.65
C VAL A 108 8.89 8.98 12.36
N THR A 109 8.87 9.02 13.69
CA THR A 109 9.53 8.02 14.54
C THR A 109 8.56 7.03 15.19
N GLU A 110 7.34 7.48 15.50
CA GLU A 110 6.33 6.68 16.20
C GLU A 110 5.10 6.42 15.33
N SER A 111 4.18 5.61 15.86
CA SER A 111 2.87 5.40 15.25
C SER A 111 2.15 6.72 14.93
N THR A 112 1.73 6.88 13.68
CA THR A 112 0.92 8.03 13.26
C THR A 112 -0.55 7.87 13.63
N ARG A 113 -0.94 6.69 14.15
CA ARG A 113 -2.32 6.39 14.53
C ARG A 113 -2.61 6.95 15.92
N LYS A 114 -3.22 8.13 15.96
CA LYS A 114 -3.67 8.82 17.17
C LYS A 114 -5.20 8.98 17.15
N PRO A 115 -5.85 9.22 18.29
CA PRO A 115 -7.29 9.53 18.29
C PRO A 115 -7.57 10.74 17.39
N GLY A 116 -8.42 10.57 16.37
CA GLY A 116 -8.79 11.62 15.42
C GLY A 116 -7.83 11.86 14.24
N ALA A 117 -6.64 11.25 14.22
CA ALA A 117 -5.69 11.38 13.10
C ALA A 117 -4.94 10.07 12.86
N ILE A 118 -4.87 9.62 11.59
CA ILE A 118 -4.15 8.40 11.22
C ILE A 118 -2.91 8.66 10.36
N TYR A 119 -2.70 9.92 9.97
CA TYR A 119 -1.59 10.37 9.15
C TYR A 119 -0.80 11.44 9.89
N SER A 120 0.52 11.43 9.70
CA SER A 120 1.39 12.58 9.93
C SER A 120 1.61 13.29 8.60
N ILE A 121 1.60 14.62 8.57
CA ILE A 121 1.94 15.40 7.38
C ILE A 121 3.40 15.83 7.52
N VAL A 122 4.22 15.51 6.53
CA VAL A 122 5.64 15.88 6.50
C VAL A 122 5.97 16.54 5.18
N THR A 123 6.94 17.46 5.18
CA THR A 123 7.39 18.17 3.97
C THR A 123 8.70 17.56 3.49
N ILE A 124 8.74 17.17 2.22
CA ILE A 124 9.89 16.58 1.53
C ILE A 124 10.02 17.34 0.20
N ASP A 125 11.16 17.97 -0.05
CA ASP A 125 11.41 18.79 -1.25
C ASP A 125 10.27 19.79 -1.54
N ASP A 126 9.86 20.55 -0.52
CA ASP A 126 8.76 21.54 -0.56
C ASP A 126 7.35 20.97 -0.85
N ILE A 127 7.20 19.65 -0.86
CA ILE A 127 5.92 18.98 -1.09
C ILE A 127 5.46 18.27 0.19
N ASN A 128 4.19 18.43 0.54
CA ASN A 128 3.60 17.76 1.68
C ASN A 128 3.16 16.33 1.35
N TYR A 129 3.54 15.40 2.22
CA TYR A 129 3.16 13.99 2.16
C TYR A 129 2.41 13.58 3.42
N LYS A 130 1.32 12.83 3.24
CA LYS A 130 0.61 12.10 4.28
C LYS A 130 1.30 10.76 4.49
N ILE A 131 1.93 10.62 5.65
CA ILE A 131 2.60 9.42 6.10
C ILE A 131 1.71 8.69 7.07
N ARG A 132 1.44 7.42 6.80
CA ARG A 132 0.86 6.51 7.79
C ARG A 132 1.93 5.54 8.20
N TYR A 133 2.21 5.42 9.49
CA TYR A 133 3.16 4.44 10.03
C TYR A 133 2.55 3.76 11.25
N SER A 134 2.74 2.45 11.37
CA SER A 134 2.22 1.66 12.50
C SER A 134 2.94 1.94 13.82
N GLY A 135 4.17 2.45 13.76
CA GLY A 135 5.14 2.31 14.83
C GLY A 135 5.95 1.02 14.66
N ASP A 136 7.06 1.00 15.39
CA ASP A 136 7.98 -0.12 15.62
C ASP A 136 7.44 -1.10 16.65
N ASP A 137 8.23 -2.12 17.01
CA ASP A 137 7.91 -3.15 18.02
C ASP A 137 6.56 -3.85 17.76
N VAL A 138 6.25 -4.05 16.48
CA VAL A 138 5.06 -4.77 16.05
C VAL A 138 5.43 -5.82 15.02
N ARG A 139 4.81 -7.00 15.14
CA ARG A 139 5.10 -8.14 14.26
C ARG A 139 4.91 -7.86 12.78
N LEU A 140 4.03 -6.91 12.48
CA LEU A 140 3.75 -6.45 11.13
C LEU A 140 3.77 -4.93 11.09
N GLU A 141 4.97 -4.37 10.96
CA GLU A 141 5.17 -2.96 10.71
C GLU A 141 4.64 -2.58 9.34
N LYS A 142 3.93 -1.46 9.24
CA LYS A 142 3.27 -1.00 8.01
C LYS A 142 3.48 0.48 7.83
N PHE A 143 3.69 0.87 6.57
CA PHE A 143 3.68 2.27 6.20
C PHE A 143 2.92 2.54 4.90
N SER A 144 2.54 3.81 4.72
CA SER A 144 1.99 4.34 3.47
C SER A 144 2.47 5.76 3.28
N ILE A 145 2.92 6.09 2.08
CA ILE A 145 3.35 7.42 1.66
C ILE A 145 2.44 7.87 0.52
N VAL A 146 1.77 9.02 0.71
CA VAL A 146 0.84 9.58 -0.26
C VAL A 146 1.00 11.11 -0.26
N PRO A 147 1.21 11.78 -1.40
CA PRO A 147 1.20 13.24 -1.45
C PRO A 147 -0.13 13.81 -0.94
N GLU A 148 -0.06 14.89 -0.18
CA GLU A 148 -1.21 15.49 0.50
C GLU A 148 -2.32 15.90 -0.48
N ASN A 149 -1.92 16.52 -1.60
CA ASN A 149 -2.79 16.89 -2.71
C ASN A 149 -3.25 15.64 -3.47
N SER A 150 -4.56 15.49 -3.64
CA SER A 150 -5.20 14.34 -4.30
C SER A 150 -4.77 14.17 -5.75
N SER A 151 -4.47 15.27 -6.43
CA SER A 151 -4.15 15.32 -7.87
C SER A 151 -2.64 15.34 -8.15
N SER A 152 -1.80 15.19 -7.13
CA SER A 152 -0.32 15.18 -7.28
C SER A 152 0.24 13.76 -7.24
N LYS A 153 1.34 13.53 -7.96
CA LYS A 153 2.14 12.30 -7.88
C LYS A 153 3.18 12.38 -6.76
N ILE A 154 3.84 11.26 -6.51
CA ILE A 154 5.07 11.24 -5.74
C ILE A 154 6.18 11.75 -6.66
N ASP A 155 6.80 12.87 -6.27
CA ASP A 155 7.83 13.54 -7.07
C ASP A 155 9.25 13.04 -6.75
N VAL A 156 9.42 12.29 -5.65
CA VAL A 156 10.70 11.65 -5.32
C VAL A 156 10.83 10.34 -6.10
N ASP A 157 11.75 10.30 -7.06
CA ASP A 157 11.95 9.16 -7.95
C ASP A 157 12.52 7.92 -7.24
N ASN A 158 13.37 8.12 -6.22
CA ASN A 158 14.12 7.04 -5.59
C ASN A 158 13.96 7.08 -4.08
N TRP A 159 13.43 5.99 -3.54
CA TRP A 159 13.28 5.76 -2.10
C TRP A 159 14.14 4.60 -1.68
N ASN A 160 14.81 4.71 -0.55
CA ASN A 160 15.59 3.62 0.02
C ASN A 160 14.88 3.11 1.26
N VAL A 161 14.53 1.82 1.25
CA VAL A 161 14.06 1.11 2.43
C VAL A 161 15.23 0.33 2.99
N GLU A 162 15.53 0.54 4.27
CA GLU A 162 16.52 -0.19 5.02
C GLU A 162 15.83 -0.95 6.17
N ILE A 163 16.13 -2.22 6.31
CA ILE A 163 15.70 -3.07 7.42
C ILE A 163 16.90 -3.21 8.35
N ILE A 164 16.84 -2.53 9.48
CA ILE A 164 17.90 -2.53 10.49
C ILE A 164 17.65 -3.71 11.42
N LYS A 165 18.52 -4.71 11.36
CA LYS A 165 18.47 -5.94 12.15
C LYS A 165 19.86 -6.56 12.16
N ASP A 166 20.06 -7.54 13.03
CA ASP A 166 21.21 -8.42 13.02
C ASP A 166 20.89 -9.67 12.16
N GLU A 167 20.61 -10.80 12.81
CA GLU A 167 20.35 -12.09 12.14
C GLU A 167 18.85 -12.46 12.10
N GLN A 168 17.98 -11.57 12.57
CA GLN A 168 16.56 -11.86 12.74
C GLN A 168 15.87 -12.09 11.38
N PRO A 169 15.11 -13.19 11.21
CA PRO A 169 14.43 -13.47 9.96
C PRO A 169 13.25 -12.52 9.73
N SER A 170 13.37 -11.67 8.72
CA SER A 170 12.32 -10.72 8.32
C SER A 170 11.95 -10.86 6.84
N ARG A 171 10.74 -10.42 6.49
CA ARG A 171 10.23 -10.40 5.10
C ARG A 171 9.59 -9.07 4.81
N PHE A 172 10.09 -8.39 3.79
CA PHE A 172 9.55 -7.14 3.32
C PHE A 172 8.67 -7.32 2.10
N TYR A 173 7.58 -6.55 2.07
CA TYR A 173 6.61 -6.50 0.99
C TYR A 173 6.29 -5.05 0.72
N TYR A 174 6.23 -4.66 -0.54
CA TYR A 174 5.75 -3.34 -0.89
C TYR A 174 4.95 -3.37 -2.19
N LYS A 175 4.19 -2.30 -2.39
CA LYS A 175 3.48 -2.05 -3.63
C LYS A 175 3.46 -0.57 -3.96
N VAL A 176 3.45 -0.29 -5.25
CA VAL A 176 3.33 1.05 -5.80
C VAL A 176 2.03 1.10 -6.60
N SER A 177 1.18 2.08 -6.30
CA SER A 177 -0.03 2.35 -7.09
C SER A 177 0.21 3.51 -8.04
N TYR A 178 -0.07 3.29 -9.31
CA TYR A 178 -0.01 4.26 -10.38
C TYR A 178 -1.41 4.63 -10.83
N VAL A 179 -1.67 5.91 -11.04
CA VAL A 179 -2.97 6.44 -11.48
C VAL A 179 -2.75 7.44 -12.60
N ALA A 180 -3.75 7.57 -13.48
CA ALA A 180 -3.83 8.73 -14.35
C ALA A 180 -4.16 9.94 -13.48
N LEU A 181 -3.35 10.99 -13.58
CA LEU A 181 -3.64 12.28 -12.96
C LEU A 181 -4.33 13.14 -14.02
N GLU A 182 -5.44 13.75 -13.65
CA GLU A 182 -6.18 14.71 -14.48
C GLU A 182 -5.58 16.12 -14.39
#